data_AF-C6XDG9-F1
#
_entry.id   AF-C6XDG9-F1
#
_cell.length_a   1.000
_cell.length_b   1.000
_cell.length_c   1.000
_cell.angle_alpha   90.00
_cell.angle_beta   90.00
_cell.angle_gamma   90.00
#
_symmetry.space_group_name_H-M   'P 1'
#
loop_
_entity.id
_entity.type
_entity.pdbx_description
1 polymer ?
#
loop_
_entity_poly.entity_id
_entity_poly.type
_entity_poly.pdbx_seq_one_letter_code
_entity_poly.pdbx_strand_id
1 'polypeptide(L)' 'MAQKQSNRGFAAMDAAKQREIASMGGKAAHQKGSAHEFTSQEARLAGQKGGQAAHRKGTAHQFDSQSAREAGRKGGQH' A
#
# COMPACT_ATOMS: atom_id res chain seq x y z
N MET A 1 28.72 -25.20 27.99
CA MET A 1 27.71 -24.19 28.37
C MET A 1 26.88 -23.87 27.14
N ALA A 2 25.61 -24.32 27.10
CA ALA A 2 24.74 -24.07 25.94
C ALA A 2 24.31 -22.60 25.93
N GLN A 3 24.69 -21.85 24.90
CA GLN A 3 24.22 -20.47 24.70
C GLN A 3 22.71 -20.51 24.42
N LYS A 4 21.93 -20.04 25.38
CA LYS A 4 20.47 -19.87 25.24
C LYS A 4 20.23 -18.89 24.09
N GLN A 5 19.79 -19.38 22.93
CA GLN A 5 19.35 -18.54 21.82
C GLN A 5 18.19 -17.70 22.32
N SER A 6 18.49 -16.46 22.70
CA SER A 6 17.50 -15.49 23.08
C SER A 6 16.70 -15.11 21.85
N ASN A 7 15.38 -15.27 21.91
CA ASN A 7 14.42 -14.80 20.93
C ASN A 7 14.52 -13.28 20.76
N ARG A 8 15.51 -12.82 19.99
CA ARG A 8 15.77 -11.40 19.68
C ARG A 8 15.55 -11.18 18.19
N GLY A 9 15.26 -9.93 17.84
CA GLY A 9 15.08 -9.50 16.46
C GLY A 9 13.60 -9.39 16.07
N PHE A 10 13.37 -8.77 14.92
CA PHE A 10 12.04 -8.41 14.43
C PHE A 10 11.11 -9.63 14.31
N ALA A 11 11.62 -10.74 13.77
CA ALA A 11 10.87 -11.98 13.59
C ALA A 11 10.50 -12.68 14.91
N ALA A 12 11.21 -12.39 16.00
CA ALA A 12 10.97 -12.97 17.32
C ALA A 12 9.96 -12.15 18.17
N MET A 13 9.51 -10.99 17.67
CA MET A 13 8.50 -10.16 18.34
C MET A 13 7.08 -10.66 18.09
N ASP A 14 6.13 -10.24 18.93
CA ASP A 14 4.70 -10.50 18.72
C ASP A 14 4.20 -9.87 17.42
N ALA A 15 3.26 -10.55 16.74
CA ALA A 15 2.74 -10.13 15.44
C ALA A 15 2.11 -8.72 15.46
N ALA A 16 1.46 -8.35 16.56
CA ALA A 16 0.92 -7.00 16.75
C ALA A 16 2.02 -5.94 16.73
N LYS A 17 3.12 -6.18 17.44
CA LYS A 17 4.27 -5.28 17.52
C LYS A 17 5.03 -5.20 16.21
N GLN A 18 5.16 -6.33 15.49
CA GLN A 18 5.74 -6.33 14.14
C GLN A 18 4.92 -5.47 13.17
N ARG A 19 3.58 -5.59 13.19
CA ARG A 19 2.69 -4.80 12.34
C ARG A 19 2.77 -3.31 12.66
N GLU A 20 2.84 -2.95 13.94
CA GLU A 20 3.01 -1.57 14.38
C GLU A 20 4.32 -0.97 13.84
N ILE A 21 5.44 -1.67 14.03
CA ILE A 21 6.75 -1.23 13.53
C ILE A 21 6.80 -1.17 12.00
N ALA A 22 6.24 -2.15 11.30
CA ALA A 22 6.14 -2.13 9.84
C ALA A 22 5.29 -0.94 9.35
N SER A 23 4.20 -0.61 10.04
CA SER A 23 3.36 0.55 9.73
C SER A 23 4.11 1.87 9.94
N MET A 24 4.98 1.95 10.95
CA MET A 24 5.79 3.13 11.23
C MET A 24 6.80 3.43 10.11
N GLY A 25 7.40 2.41 9.49
CA GLY A 25 8.39 2.61 8.41
C GLY A 25 7.81 3.36 7.20
N GLY A 26 6.61 2.98 6.76
CA GLY A 26 5.92 3.67 5.66
C GLY A 26 5.50 5.10 6.02
N LYS A 27 4.95 5.30 7.22
CA LYS A 27 4.54 6.62 7.70
C LYS A 27 5.73 7.56 7.85
N ALA A 28 6.85 7.08 8.40
CA ALA A 28 8.07 7.85 8.56
C ALA A 28 8.69 8.27 7.22
N ALA A 29 8.65 7.42 6.20
CA ALA A 29 9.15 7.76 4.87
C ALA A 29 8.34 8.91 4.22
N HIS A 30 7.01 8.89 4.37
CA HIS A 30 6.14 9.98 3.95
C HIS A 30 6.38 11.27 4.75
N GLN A 31 6.41 11.18 6.09
CA GLN A 31 6.66 12.34 6.95
C GLN A 31 8.03 12.99 6.73
N LYS A 32 9.07 12.19 6.42
CA LYS A 32 10.43 12.68 6.15
C LYS A 32 10.61 13.23 4.73
N GLY A 33 9.60 13.16 3.86
CA GLY A 33 9.70 13.59 2.46
C GLY A 33 10.66 12.72 1.61
N SER A 34 11.02 11.54 2.12
CA SER A 34 11.83 10.55 1.38
C SER A 34 10.97 9.70 0.45
N ALA A 35 9.67 9.62 0.71
CA ALA A 35 8.73 8.97 -0.19
C ALA A 35 8.45 9.89 -1.39
N HIS A 36 8.28 9.29 -2.57
CA HIS A 36 7.79 10.01 -3.74
C HIS A 36 6.34 10.44 -3.49
N GLU A 37 6.11 11.75 -3.47
CA GLU A 37 4.76 12.31 -3.46
C GLU A 37 4.26 12.36 -4.90
N PHE A 38 3.18 11.62 -5.17
CA PHE A 38 2.53 11.68 -6.46
C PHE A 38 1.76 12.99 -6.57
N THR A 39 2.01 13.75 -7.63
CA THR A 39 1.06 14.79 -8.02
C THR A 39 -0.28 14.15 -8.41
N SER A 40 -1.39 14.88 -8.31
CA SER A 40 -2.72 14.37 -8.70
C SER A 40 -2.75 13.88 -10.15
N GLN A 41 -1.94 14.49 -11.02
CA GLN A 41 -1.77 14.06 -12.41
C GLN A 41 -1.04 12.72 -12.51
N GLU A 42 0.07 12.53 -11.79
CA GLU A 42 0.82 11.27 -11.79
C GLU A 42 0.02 10.13 -11.19
N ALA A 43 -0.71 10.37 -10.10
CA ALA A 43 -1.60 9.38 -9.50
C ALA A 43 -2.68 8.91 -10.50
N ARG A 44 -3.27 9.85 -11.26
CA ARG A 44 -4.26 9.54 -12.30
C ARG A 44 -3.65 8.71 -13.44
N LEU A 45 -2.47 9.09 -13.93
CA LEU A 45 -1.76 8.38 -15.00
C LEU A 45 -1.35 6.97 -14.57
N ALA A 46 -0.83 6.82 -13.35
CA ALA A 46 -0.47 5.53 -12.79
C ALA A 46 -1.70 4.62 -12.62
N GLY A 47 -2.81 5.16 -12.12
CA GLY A 47 -4.10 4.46 -12.02
C GLY A 47 -4.63 4.00 -13.37
N GLN A 48 -4.62 4.89 -14.38
CA GLN A 48 -5.05 4.57 -15.74
C GLN A 48 -4.19 3.45 -16.35
N LYS A 49 -2.87 3.53 -16.21
CA LYS A 49 -1.93 2.51 -16.72
C LYS A 49 -2.12 1.16 -16.02
N GLY A 50 -2.33 1.18 -14.70
CA GLY A 50 -2.63 -0.01 -13.90
C GLY A 50 -3.93 -0.68 -14.32
N GLY A 51 -5.00 0.09 -14.50
CA GLY A 51 -6.29 -0.39 -14.99
C GLY A 51 -6.19 -1.02 -16.37
N GLN A 52 -5.52 -0.36 -17.32
CA GLN A 52 -5.27 -0.91 -18.66
C GLN A 52 -4.47 -2.22 -18.61
N ALA A 53 -3.46 -2.31 -17.75
CA ALA A 53 -2.66 -3.52 -17.60
C ALA A 53 -3.48 -4.67 -17.00
N ALA A 54 -4.33 -4.40 -16.01
CA ALA A 54 -5.22 -5.39 -15.41
C ALA A 54 -6.27 -5.90 -16.41
N HIS A 55 -6.84 -4.99 -17.23
CA HIS A 55 -7.77 -5.36 -18.30
C HIS A 55 -7.10 -6.25 -19.35
N ARG A 56 -5.89 -5.90 -19.80
CA ARG A 56 -5.12 -6.74 -20.74
C ARG A 56 -4.79 -8.12 -20.18
N LYS A 57 -4.56 -8.22 -18.87
CA LYS A 57 -4.23 -9.49 -18.19
C LYS A 57 -5.47 -10.30 -17.75
N GLY A 58 -6.68 -9.77 -17.94
CA GLY A 58 -7.91 -10.42 -17.48
C GLY A 58 -8.08 -10.45 -15.94
N THR A 59 -7.21 -9.78 -15.19
CA THR A 59 -7.29 -9.69 -13.72
C THR A 59 -7.99 -8.41 -13.25
N ALA A 60 -8.58 -7.65 -14.16
CA ALA A 60 -9.36 -6.48 -13.81
C ALA A 60 -10.57 -6.90 -12.97
N HIS A 61 -10.75 -6.26 -11.82
CA HIS A 61 -11.95 -6.42 -11.04
C HIS A 61 -13.14 -5.86 -11.83
N GLN A 62 -14.14 -6.71 -12.09
CA GLN A 62 -15.39 -6.28 -12.71
C GLN A 62 -16.25 -5.63 -11.62
N PHE A 63 -16.15 -4.32 -11.50
CA PHE A 63 -17.11 -3.57 -10.70
C PHE A 63 -18.44 -3.51 -11.45
N ASP A 64 -19.54 -3.70 -10.71
CA ASP A 64 -20.83 -3.25 -11.19
C ASP A 64 -20.79 -1.72 -11.43
N SER A 65 -21.69 -1.23 -12.27
CA SER A 65 -21.69 0.17 -12.71
C SER A 65 -21.89 1.18 -11.56
N GLN A 66 -22.53 0.77 -10.46
CA GLN A 66 -22.73 1.64 -9.30
C GLN A 66 -21.46 1.72 -8.44
N SER A 67 -20.82 0.59 -8.17
CA SER A 67 -19.58 0.47 -7.41
C SER A 67 -18.40 1.18 -8.10
N ALA A 68 -18.29 1.06 -9.43
CA ALA A 68 -17.26 1.77 -10.20
C ALA A 68 -17.40 3.29 -10.09
N ARG A 69 -18.65 3.79 -10.12
CA ARG A 69 -18.97 5.22 -10.02
C ARG A 69 -18.70 5.77 -8.62
N GLU A 70 -18.98 4.98 -7.58
CA GLU A 70 -18.67 5.35 -6.21
C GLU A 70 -17.16 5.41 -5.93
N ALA A 71 -16.41 4.42 -6.42
CA ALA A 71 -14.95 4.40 -6.30
C ALA A 71 -14.31 5.59 -7.03
N GLY A 72 -14.75 5.89 -8.25
CA GLY A 72 -14.25 7.04 -9.03
C GLY A 72 -14.55 8.39 -8.36
N ARG A 73 -15.74 8.53 -7.75
CA ARG A 73 -16.12 9.73 -7.01
C ARG A 73 -15.28 9.92 -5.75
N LYS A 74 -15.03 8.86 -4.97
CA LYS A 74 -14.15 8.92 -3.78
C LYS A 74 -12.70 9.22 -4.15
N GLY A 75 -12.21 8.65 -5.26
CA GLY A 75 -10.83 8.88 -5.72
C GLY A 75 -10.56 10.27 -6.32
N GLY A 76 -11.60 11.01 -6.73
CA GLY A 76 -11.47 12.34 -7.34
C GLY A 76 -11.70 13.53 -6.41
N GLN A 77 -11.93 13.29 -5.11
CA GLN A 77 -12.27 14.33 -4.12
C GLN A 77 -11.07 14.87 -3.31
N HIS A 78 -9.84 14.70 -3.80
CA HIS A 78 -8.64 15.29 -3.21
C HIS A 78 -8.00 16.31 -4.16
#